data_AF-A0A252AA82-F1
#
_entry.id   AF-A0A252AA82-F1
#
_cell.length_a   1.000
_cell.length_b   1.000
_cell.length_c   1.000
_cell.angle_alpha   90.00
_cell.angle_beta   90.00
_cell.angle_gamma   90.00
#
_symmetry.space_group_name_H-M   'P 1'
#
loop_
_entity.id
_entity.type
_entity.pdbx_description
1 polymer ?
#
loop_
_entity_poly.entity_id
_entity_poly.type
_entity_poly.pdbx_seq_one_letter_code
_entity_poly.pdbx_strand_id
1 'polypeptide(L)'
;MLYPFKTCLVSGLSVLFLGACTPPDFRRPGPLQQEDVYNALFPQWVELCAVSQISKKPGFGADISGGPGGHAVMFLHGACLDPLSPYPVLKTCNGGETGISMNAHFVNANWVGVAGRSFFFDGLLKPDDALTKISYNATKQESEKRGIYSAVSFRDWAMAKRPSDITAEKWKYEISIGTDYAVSFGRARYCARLPITHEQLEQTVAFLNGRNASYQHGPRTFETNVLQDNCNHLTHNALAASGFWHDLPVHQFILHAALTFPVPKNEVVNLLDQAKRHKIDDLRALYRDKLTRQSLLQTGWLPGEPGIMLDSHPVKTPNEVYNTKLSLIFYDDPLLGHYHKAFEKYLADPSYHDLKANLLKYKALYKLIDNQRKPLSWWKGREPADFVLFYNAYYMWLHAQQALVEKGLTLLGSEASDASALSQAQTGTPPEEPALARGQQNLPPEEK
;
A
#
# COMPACT_ATOMS: atom_id res chain seq x y z
N MET A 1 28.33 -4.69 -58.25
CA MET A 1 27.07 -3.97 -58.52
C MET A 1 26.77 -3.10 -57.32
N LEU A 2 26.86 -1.79 -57.53
CA LEU A 2 26.51 -0.73 -56.58
C LEU A 2 24.98 -0.56 -56.60
N TYR A 3 24.34 -0.42 -55.44
CA TYR A 3 23.45 0.72 -55.11
C TYR A 3 23.16 0.72 -53.59
N PRO A 4 23.07 1.89 -52.94
CA PRO A 4 23.08 2.04 -51.49
C PRO A 4 21.66 2.30 -50.93
N PHE A 5 21.38 1.82 -49.72
CA PHE A 5 20.22 2.28 -48.97
C PHE A 5 20.66 3.21 -47.84
N LYS A 6 20.11 4.42 -47.90
CA LYS A 6 20.32 5.56 -47.02
C LYS A 6 19.99 5.20 -45.57
N THR A 7 20.97 5.36 -44.70
CA THR A 7 20.77 5.58 -43.26
C THR A 7 20.10 6.93 -43.07
N CYS A 8 18.79 6.93 -42.84
CA CYS A 8 18.11 8.09 -42.27
C CYS A 8 18.44 8.16 -40.78
N LEU A 9 19.20 9.19 -40.41
CA LEU A 9 19.24 9.73 -39.07
C LEU A 9 17.80 9.96 -38.58
N VAL A 10 17.40 9.24 -37.53
CA VAL A 10 16.37 9.70 -36.57
C VAL A 10 17.02 9.65 -35.20
N SER A 11 18.03 10.48 -35.02
CA SER A 11 18.58 10.84 -33.71
C SER A 11 18.18 12.27 -33.45
N GLY A 12 17.12 12.49 -32.69
CA GLY A 12 16.73 13.83 -32.27
C GLY A 12 15.27 13.92 -31.84
N LEU A 13 15.08 14.39 -30.61
CA LEU A 13 13.81 14.77 -29.98
C LEU A 13 12.91 13.63 -29.47
N SER A 14 13.20 13.14 -28.27
CA SER A 14 12.21 12.82 -27.22
C SER A 14 12.90 12.64 -25.86
N VAL A 15 13.82 13.54 -25.49
CA VAL A 15 14.18 13.74 -24.07
C VAL A 15 13.17 14.76 -23.54
N LEU A 16 11.94 14.31 -23.36
CA LEU A 16 10.94 15.09 -22.64
C LEU A 16 11.39 15.15 -21.18
N PHE A 17 11.71 16.38 -20.77
CA PHE A 17 12.07 16.87 -19.45
C PHE A 17 11.59 15.97 -18.29
N LEU A 18 12.43 15.00 -17.91
CA LEU A 18 12.35 14.35 -16.60
C LEU A 18 12.72 15.42 -15.56
N GLY A 19 11.71 15.92 -14.85
CA GLY A 19 11.89 16.91 -13.79
C GLY A 19 12.96 16.49 -12.78
N ALA A 20 13.86 17.44 -12.49
CA ALA A 20 14.90 17.46 -11.46
C ALA A 20 15.23 16.15 -10.71
N CYS A 21 16.42 15.63 -11.00
CA CYS A 21 17.04 14.40 -10.49
C CYS A 21 17.40 14.41 -8.99
N THR A 22 16.49 14.79 -8.09
CA THR A 22 16.67 14.45 -6.67
C THR A 22 16.15 13.03 -6.45
N PRO A 23 16.99 12.07 -6.02
CA PRO A 23 16.52 10.73 -5.69
C PRO A 23 15.39 10.82 -4.66
N PRO A 24 14.30 10.06 -4.82
CA PRO A 24 13.20 10.08 -3.86
C PRO A 24 13.70 9.70 -2.46
N ASP A 25 13.32 10.50 -1.45
CA ASP A 25 13.61 10.20 -0.05
C ASP A 25 12.50 9.34 0.55
N PHE A 26 12.69 8.02 0.50
CA PHE A 26 11.73 7.05 1.05
C PHE A 26 11.68 7.01 2.58
N ARG A 27 12.45 7.87 3.27
CA ARG A 27 12.36 8.06 4.72
C ARG A 27 11.29 9.07 5.11
N ARG A 28 10.68 9.75 4.14
CA ARG A 28 9.64 10.76 4.37
C ARG A 28 8.34 10.34 3.67
N PRO A 29 7.20 10.26 4.38
CA PRO A 29 7.02 10.67 5.77
C PRO A 29 7.55 9.65 6.80
N GLY A 30 7.90 8.43 6.35
CA GLY A 30 8.23 7.30 7.21
C GLY A 30 7.03 6.39 7.46
N PRO A 31 7.20 5.31 8.24
CA PRO A 31 6.11 4.39 8.59
C PRO A 31 5.02 5.10 9.39
N LEU A 32 3.76 4.70 9.15
CA LEU A 32 2.64 5.15 9.98
C LEU A 32 2.89 4.78 11.46
N GLN A 33 2.79 5.77 12.34
CA GLN A 33 2.87 5.55 13.79
C GLN A 33 1.50 5.13 14.33
N GLN A 34 1.48 4.38 15.44
CA GLN A 34 0.24 3.94 16.12
C GLN A 34 -0.68 3.11 15.20
N GLU A 35 -0.08 2.18 14.45
CA GLU A 35 -0.78 1.27 13.53
C GLU A 35 -1.87 0.43 14.23
N ASP A 36 -1.67 0.07 15.51
CA ASP A 36 -2.67 -0.64 16.31
C ASP A 36 -3.95 0.21 16.51
N VAL A 37 -3.80 1.50 16.80
CA VAL A 37 -4.94 2.43 16.91
C VAL A 37 -5.60 2.62 15.55
N TYR A 38 -4.83 2.72 14.47
CA TYR A 38 -5.36 2.78 13.11
C TYR A 38 -6.24 1.56 12.81
N ASN A 39 -5.73 0.35 13.06
CA ASN A 39 -6.44 -0.91 12.82
C ASN A 39 -7.68 -1.08 13.72
N ALA A 40 -7.65 -0.53 14.94
CA ALA A 40 -8.81 -0.53 15.85
C ALA A 40 -9.93 0.44 15.41
N LEU A 41 -9.59 1.50 14.67
CA LEU A 41 -10.55 2.44 14.08
C LEU A 41 -11.08 1.97 12.73
N PHE A 42 -10.21 1.40 11.91
CA PHE A 42 -10.51 0.95 10.57
C PHE A 42 -10.19 -0.56 10.46
N PRO A 43 -11.14 -1.45 10.79
CA PRO A 43 -10.91 -2.89 10.74
C PRO A 43 -10.68 -3.43 9.32
N GLN A 44 -11.03 -2.65 8.29
CA GLN A 44 -10.90 -3.00 6.88
C GLN A 44 -10.31 -1.83 6.13
N TRP A 45 -9.23 -2.10 5.41
CA TRP A 45 -8.56 -1.11 4.60
C TRP A 45 -7.75 -1.78 3.49
N VAL A 46 -7.55 -1.01 2.44
CA VAL A 46 -6.67 -1.37 1.33
C VAL A 46 -5.48 -0.44 1.35
N GLU A 47 -4.31 -0.97 1.08
CA GLU A 47 -3.08 -0.20 0.94
C GLU A 47 -2.52 -0.38 -0.45
N LEU A 48 -2.46 0.72 -1.21
CA LEU A 48 -1.84 0.75 -2.53
C LEU A 48 -0.41 1.24 -2.36
N CYS A 49 0.57 0.44 -2.77
CA CYS A 49 1.98 0.77 -2.66
C CYS A 49 2.63 0.92 -4.03
N ALA A 50 3.21 2.09 -4.26
CA ALA A 50 4.19 2.32 -5.32
C ALA A 50 5.57 1.91 -4.81
N VAL A 51 6.18 0.92 -5.44
CA VAL A 51 7.49 0.40 -5.04
C VAL A 51 8.54 0.74 -6.08
N SER A 52 9.74 1.09 -5.63
CA SER A 52 10.83 1.57 -6.47
C SER A 52 11.30 0.56 -7.51
N GLN A 53 12.24 0.97 -8.37
CA GLN A 53 13.07 0.05 -9.13
C GLN A 53 13.65 -1.05 -8.23
N ILE A 54 13.98 -2.19 -8.82
CA ILE A 54 14.74 -3.26 -8.17
C ILE A 54 16.06 -3.43 -8.89
N SER A 55 17.14 -3.63 -8.14
CA SER A 55 18.45 -3.90 -8.70
C SER A 55 19.20 -4.83 -7.79
N LYS A 56 19.31 -6.09 -8.17
CA LYS A 56 20.06 -7.08 -7.41
C LYS A 56 21.56 -6.96 -7.73
N LYS A 57 22.40 -7.19 -6.72
CA LYS A 57 23.86 -7.19 -6.93
C LYS A 57 24.26 -8.43 -7.73
N PRO A 58 25.26 -8.33 -8.62
CA PRO A 58 25.75 -9.48 -9.37
C PRO A 58 26.40 -10.52 -8.45
N GLY A 59 26.46 -11.77 -8.90
CA GLY A 59 27.20 -12.85 -8.22
C GLY A 59 26.43 -13.58 -7.12
N PHE A 60 25.12 -13.38 -6.98
CA PHE A 60 24.30 -14.15 -6.06
C PHE A 60 22.87 -14.34 -6.59
N GLY A 61 22.48 -15.60 -6.84
CA GLY A 61 21.13 -15.95 -7.28
C GLY A 61 20.78 -15.45 -8.69
N ALA A 62 19.50 -15.30 -8.98
CA ALA A 62 19.02 -14.77 -10.25
C ALA A 62 19.43 -13.31 -10.46
N ASP A 63 19.75 -12.96 -11.69
CA ASP A 63 19.98 -11.58 -12.12
C ASP A 63 18.62 -10.88 -12.32
N ILE A 64 18.26 -10.04 -11.35
CA ILE A 64 16.97 -9.34 -11.29
C ILE A 64 17.22 -7.83 -11.35
N SER A 65 16.66 -7.19 -12.36
CA SER A 65 16.64 -5.74 -12.49
C SER A 65 15.29 -5.28 -13.03
N GLY A 66 14.84 -4.12 -12.56
CA GLY A 66 13.61 -3.47 -13.00
C GLY A 66 13.85 -1.98 -13.24
N GLY A 67 13.04 -1.40 -14.13
CA GLY A 67 13.19 0.00 -14.53
C GLY A 67 12.76 1.02 -13.46
N PRO A 68 13.05 2.32 -13.70
CA PRO A 68 12.77 3.41 -12.76
C PRO A 68 11.28 3.71 -12.59
N GLY A 69 10.41 3.15 -13.44
CA GLY A 69 8.95 3.19 -13.27
C GLY A 69 8.46 2.38 -12.06
N GLY A 70 9.30 1.48 -11.52
CA GLY A 70 8.99 0.72 -10.33
C GLY A 70 7.98 -0.40 -10.57
N HIS A 71 7.20 -0.72 -9.54
CA HIS A 71 6.13 -1.70 -9.54
C HIS A 71 5.01 -1.26 -8.59
N ALA A 72 3.84 -1.90 -8.66
CA ALA A 72 2.75 -1.65 -7.74
C ALA A 72 2.31 -2.94 -7.08
N VAL A 73 2.08 -2.86 -5.78
CA VAL A 73 1.52 -3.95 -4.99
C VAL A 73 0.36 -3.42 -4.17
N MET A 74 -0.55 -4.31 -3.79
CA MET A 74 -1.69 -3.99 -2.95
C MET A 74 -1.64 -4.84 -1.69
N PHE A 75 -2.09 -4.30 -0.57
CA PHE A 75 -2.29 -5.06 0.66
C PHE A 75 -3.73 -4.88 1.15
N LEU A 76 -4.32 -5.96 1.65
CA LEU A 76 -5.70 -6.02 2.13
C LEU A 76 -5.71 -6.40 3.61
N HIS A 77 -6.26 -5.52 4.45
CA HIS A 77 -6.64 -5.83 5.83
C HIS A 77 -8.14 -6.16 5.89
N GLY A 78 -8.48 -7.32 6.45
CA GLY A 78 -9.82 -7.93 6.41
C GLY A 78 -9.99 -9.05 5.36
N ALA A 79 -8.93 -9.46 4.67
CA ALA A 79 -8.97 -10.52 3.65
C ALA A 79 -7.90 -11.59 3.86
N CYS A 80 -8.26 -12.84 3.60
CA CYS A 80 -7.42 -14.01 3.77
C CYS A 80 -7.37 -14.81 2.47
N LEU A 81 -6.24 -15.47 2.23
CA LEU A 81 -6.21 -16.60 1.31
C LEU A 81 -7.08 -17.74 1.83
N ASP A 82 -7.76 -18.45 0.93
CA ASP A 82 -8.52 -19.64 1.29
C ASP A 82 -7.57 -20.84 1.51
N PRO A 83 -7.40 -21.35 2.74
CA PRO A 83 -6.44 -22.42 3.04
C PRO A 83 -6.81 -23.76 2.40
N LEU A 84 -8.04 -23.91 1.90
CA LEU A 84 -8.51 -25.12 1.23
C LEU A 84 -8.18 -25.12 -0.28
N SER A 85 -7.76 -23.98 -0.83
CA SER A 85 -7.40 -23.86 -2.24
C SER A 85 -5.87 -23.77 -2.38
N PRO A 86 -5.23 -24.67 -3.17
CA PRO A 86 -3.81 -24.51 -3.51
C PRO A 86 -3.57 -23.35 -4.50
N TYR A 87 -4.63 -22.85 -5.12
CA TYR A 87 -4.61 -21.72 -6.04
C TYR A 87 -5.00 -20.42 -5.31
N PRO A 88 -4.41 -19.25 -5.64
CA PRO A 88 -4.69 -17.98 -4.97
C PRO A 88 -6.15 -17.55 -5.12
N VAL A 89 -6.92 -17.79 -4.06
CA VAL A 89 -8.31 -17.38 -3.90
C VAL A 89 -8.44 -16.63 -2.57
N LEU A 90 -9.08 -15.46 -2.62
CA LEU A 90 -9.34 -14.63 -1.45
C LEU A 90 -10.74 -14.88 -0.89
N LYS A 91 -10.87 -14.65 0.41
CA LYS A 91 -12.15 -14.48 1.11
C LYS A 91 -12.05 -13.35 2.12
N THR A 92 -13.17 -12.74 2.47
CA THR A 92 -13.23 -11.82 3.60
C THR A 92 -13.08 -12.60 4.91
N CYS A 93 -12.39 -12.02 5.87
CA CYS A 93 -12.15 -12.61 7.18
C CYS A 93 -11.74 -11.52 8.18
N ASN A 94 -12.20 -11.63 9.42
CA ASN A 94 -11.90 -10.62 10.44
C ASN A 94 -10.41 -10.64 10.79
N GLY A 95 -9.75 -9.47 10.75
CA GLY A 95 -8.32 -9.32 11.03
C GLY A 95 -7.40 -10.06 10.05
N GLY A 96 -7.92 -10.49 8.89
CA GLY A 96 -7.10 -11.13 7.87
C GLY A 96 -6.12 -10.17 7.21
N GLU A 97 -4.98 -10.68 6.80
CA GLU A 97 -3.96 -9.89 6.14
C GLU A 97 -3.46 -10.61 4.89
N THR A 98 -3.63 -9.98 3.72
CA THR A 98 -3.10 -10.54 2.48
C THR A 98 -2.49 -9.48 1.59
N GLY A 99 -1.20 -9.64 1.27
CA GLY A 99 -0.53 -8.90 0.20
C GLY A 99 -0.83 -9.51 -1.17
N ILE A 100 -1.00 -8.66 -2.18
CA ILE A 100 -1.35 -9.00 -3.56
C ILE A 100 -0.26 -8.46 -4.47
N SER A 101 0.31 -9.35 -5.29
CA SER A 101 1.29 -8.98 -6.31
C SER A 101 0.93 -9.59 -7.65
N MET A 102 1.26 -8.88 -8.72
CA MET A 102 1.10 -9.33 -10.09
C MET A 102 2.47 -9.37 -10.75
N ASN A 103 2.77 -10.45 -11.46
CA ASN A 103 4.07 -10.62 -12.10
C ASN A 103 3.92 -11.08 -13.55
N ALA A 104 4.77 -10.54 -14.43
CA ALA A 104 4.86 -10.97 -15.82
C ALA A 104 5.28 -12.44 -15.98
N HIS A 105 5.86 -13.02 -14.93
CA HIS A 105 6.24 -14.42 -14.91
C HIS A 105 5.05 -15.38 -14.93
N PHE A 106 3.86 -14.96 -14.48
CA PHE A 106 2.74 -15.89 -14.31
C PHE A 106 2.10 -16.30 -15.66
N VAL A 107 1.58 -17.53 -15.71
CA VAL A 107 0.90 -18.10 -16.89
C VAL A 107 -0.58 -18.30 -16.61
N ASN A 108 -0.92 -18.96 -15.51
CA ASN A 108 -2.29 -19.36 -15.17
C ASN A 108 -2.85 -18.54 -13.99
N ALA A 109 -2.28 -17.38 -13.69
CA ALA A 109 -2.76 -16.46 -12.66
C ALA A 109 -2.45 -15.02 -13.07
N ASN A 110 -3.31 -14.08 -12.70
CA ASN A 110 -3.06 -12.65 -12.84
C ASN A 110 -2.26 -12.12 -11.65
N TRP A 111 -2.57 -12.61 -10.44
CA TRP A 111 -1.93 -12.23 -9.20
C TRP A 111 -1.73 -13.43 -8.27
N VAL A 112 -0.82 -13.26 -7.33
CA VAL A 112 -0.58 -14.17 -6.21
C VAL A 112 -0.80 -13.44 -4.89
N GLY A 113 -1.15 -14.20 -3.85
CA GLY A 113 -1.34 -13.65 -2.51
C GLY A 113 -0.26 -14.14 -1.55
N VAL A 114 0.03 -13.30 -0.55
CA VAL A 114 0.96 -13.60 0.54
C VAL A 114 0.30 -13.24 1.86
N ALA A 115 0.07 -14.24 2.71
CA ALA A 115 -0.56 -14.02 4.01
C ALA A 115 0.39 -13.30 4.99
N GLY A 116 -0.16 -12.28 5.67
CA GLY A 116 0.53 -11.47 6.69
C GLY A 116 1.31 -10.28 6.11
N ARG A 117 1.05 -9.08 6.64
CA ARG A 117 1.68 -7.82 6.15
C ARG A 117 3.19 -7.84 6.30
N SER A 118 3.66 -8.24 7.47
CA SER A 118 5.09 -8.29 7.80
C SER A 118 5.85 -9.23 6.86
N PHE A 119 5.33 -10.43 6.58
CA PHE A 119 6.01 -11.34 5.65
C PHE A 119 5.94 -10.86 4.20
N PHE A 120 4.82 -10.30 3.78
CA PHE A 120 4.66 -9.75 2.43
C PHE A 120 5.68 -8.63 2.14
N PHE A 121 5.86 -7.71 3.07
CA PHE A 121 6.79 -6.60 2.88
C PHE A 121 8.22 -6.93 3.31
N ASP A 122 8.42 -7.50 4.48
CA ASP A 122 9.73 -7.61 5.14
C ASP A 122 10.24 -9.06 5.23
N GLY A 123 9.49 -10.05 4.74
CA GLY A 123 9.90 -11.45 4.81
C GLY A 123 10.08 -11.90 6.26
N LEU A 124 11.23 -12.50 6.57
CA LEU A 124 11.59 -12.88 7.94
C LEU A 124 12.37 -11.80 8.70
N LEU A 125 12.61 -10.63 8.11
CA LEU A 125 13.40 -9.58 8.76
C LEU A 125 12.58 -8.81 9.78
N LYS A 126 13.20 -8.51 10.93
CA LYS A 126 12.71 -7.51 11.88
C LYS A 126 13.00 -6.09 11.37
N PRO A 127 12.43 -5.04 12.00
CA PRO A 127 12.66 -3.65 11.60
C PRO A 127 14.13 -3.28 11.39
N ASP A 128 15.00 -3.65 12.34
CA ASP A 128 16.42 -3.27 12.36
C ASP A 128 17.38 -4.32 11.80
N ASP A 129 16.86 -5.45 11.29
CA ASP A 129 17.71 -6.51 10.75
C ASP A 129 18.32 -6.12 9.40
N ALA A 130 19.59 -6.48 9.22
CA ALA A 130 20.26 -6.41 7.91
C ALA A 130 19.76 -7.52 6.97
N LEU A 131 19.69 -7.23 5.67
CA LEU A 131 19.49 -8.27 4.67
C LEU A 131 20.83 -8.95 4.34
N THR A 132 20.99 -10.19 4.81
CA THR A 132 22.14 -11.05 4.51
C THR A 132 21.75 -12.15 3.54
N LYS A 133 22.74 -12.84 2.95
CA LYS A 133 22.46 -14.05 2.14
C LYS A 133 21.75 -15.15 2.93
N ILE A 134 22.01 -15.25 4.24
CA ILE A 134 21.37 -16.24 5.13
C ILE A 134 19.89 -15.91 5.30
N SER A 135 19.55 -14.68 5.68
CA SER A 135 18.15 -14.27 5.87
C SER A 135 17.36 -14.26 4.56
N TYR A 136 18.02 -13.94 3.44
CA TYR A 136 17.46 -14.10 2.10
C TYR A 136 17.05 -15.55 1.80
N ASN A 137 17.96 -16.50 1.99
CA ASN A 137 17.68 -17.91 1.73
C ASN A 137 16.64 -18.49 2.69
N ALA A 138 16.68 -18.11 3.98
CA ALA A 138 15.67 -18.50 4.95
C ALA A 138 14.27 -18.00 4.55
N THR A 139 14.16 -16.75 4.10
CA THR A 139 12.89 -16.18 3.63
C THR A 139 12.36 -16.90 2.40
N LYS A 140 13.23 -17.30 1.46
CA LYS A 140 12.82 -18.14 0.32
C LYS A 140 12.30 -19.51 0.75
N GLN A 141 13.00 -20.18 1.67
CA GLN A 141 12.57 -21.49 2.17
C GLN A 141 11.22 -21.40 2.88
N GLU A 142 11.00 -20.35 3.68
CA GLU A 142 9.70 -20.10 4.31
C GLU A 142 8.62 -19.80 3.26
N SER A 143 8.96 -19.07 2.19
CA SER A 143 8.03 -18.81 1.08
C SER A 143 7.63 -20.09 0.35
N GLU A 144 8.58 -21.00 0.13
CA GLU A 144 8.35 -22.33 -0.43
C GLU A 144 7.44 -23.16 0.47
N LYS A 145 7.69 -23.16 1.78
CA LYS A 145 6.84 -23.84 2.78
C LYS A 145 5.41 -23.29 2.80
N ARG A 146 5.24 -21.99 2.57
CA ARG A 146 3.93 -21.34 2.45
C ARG A 146 3.22 -21.64 1.13
N GLY A 147 3.91 -22.22 0.15
CA GLY A 147 3.30 -22.66 -1.10
C GLY A 147 2.75 -21.53 -1.97
N ILE A 148 3.33 -20.32 -1.88
CA ILE A 148 2.85 -19.10 -2.59
C ILE A 148 2.64 -19.36 -4.10
N TYR A 149 3.48 -20.21 -4.70
CA TYR A 149 3.44 -20.53 -6.13
C TYR A 149 3.01 -21.97 -6.45
N SER A 150 2.48 -22.71 -5.48
CA SER A 150 2.26 -24.16 -5.58
C SER A 150 1.34 -24.55 -6.75
N ALA A 151 0.30 -23.77 -7.03
CA ALA A 151 -0.58 -23.95 -8.20
C ALA A 151 -0.37 -22.91 -9.32
N VAL A 152 0.73 -22.14 -9.27
CA VAL A 152 1.02 -21.06 -10.23
C VAL A 152 2.16 -21.48 -11.16
N SER A 153 1.88 -21.47 -12.45
CA SER A 153 2.82 -21.77 -13.52
C SER A 153 3.55 -20.51 -13.98
N PHE A 154 4.82 -20.69 -14.33
CA PHE A 154 5.72 -19.61 -14.73
C PHE A 154 6.09 -19.73 -16.21
N ARG A 155 6.28 -18.59 -16.87
CA ARG A 155 6.65 -18.49 -18.29
C ARG A 155 8.02 -19.12 -18.55
N ASP A 156 8.17 -19.80 -19.68
CA ASP A 156 9.44 -20.44 -20.08
C ASP A 156 10.62 -19.48 -20.10
N TRP A 157 10.43 -18.24 -20.57
CA TRP A 157 11.50 -17.24 -20.61
C TRP A 157 11.99 -16.84 -19.20
N ALA A 158 11.12 -16.87 -18.19
CA ALA A 158 11.49 -16.62 -16.80
C ALA A 158 12.28 -17.80 -16.20
N MET A 159 12.03 -19.00 -16.74
CA MET A 159 12.70 -20.24 -16.37
C MET A 159 14.01 -20.48 -17.14
N ALA A 160 14.24 -19.78 -18.26
CA ALA A 160 15.33 -20.04 -19.19
C ALA A 160 16.73 -19.89 -18.59
N LYS A 161 16.89 -19.00 -17.59
CA LYS A 161 18.17 -18.77 -16.89
C LYS A 161 18.34 -19.62 -15.62
N ARG A 162 17.45 -20.58 -15.37
CA ARG A 162 17.52 -21.45 -14.20
C ARG A 162 18.78 -22.33 -14.24
N PRO A 163 19.61 -22.33 -13.20
CA PRO A 163 20.72 -23.28 -13.06
C PRO A 163 20.24 -24.74 -13.05
N SER A 164 21.02 -25.65 -13.62
CA SER A 164 20.64 -27.07 -13.75
C SER A 164 20.45 -27.80 -12.41
N ASP A 165 21.14 -27.33 -11.37
CA ASP A 165 21.11 -27.85 -10.00
C ASP A 165 19.94 -27.33 -9.14
N ILE A 166 19.20 -26.32 -9.62
CA ILE A 166 18.04 -25.75 -8.93
C ILE A 166 16.76 -26.26 -9.58
N THR A 167 15.79 -26.78 -8.81
CA THR A 167 14.51 -27.23 -9.38
C THR A 167 13.68 -26.07 -9.93
N ALA A 168 12.78 -26.35 -10.88
CA ALA A 168 11.87 -25.34 -11.43
C ALA A 168 11.05 -24.64 -10.33
N GLU A 169 10.52 -25.41 -9.37
CA GLU A 169 9.74 -24.84 -8.27
C GLU A 169 10.57 -23.87 -7.41
N LYS A 170 11.77 -24.27 -6.98
CA LYS A 170 12.66 -23.40 -6.19
C LYS A 170 13.09 -22.14 -6.93
N TRP A 171 13.20 -22.22 -8.25
CA TRP A 171 13.55 -21.08 -9.09
C TRP A 171 12.44 -20.00 -9.09
N LYS A 172 11.16 -20.37 -8.99
CA LYS A 172 10.05 -19.41 -8.88
C LYS A 172 10.24 -18.45 -7.71
N TYR A 173 10.63 -18.97 -6.54
CA TYR A 173 10.92 -18.19 -5.34
C TYR A 173 12.18 -17.32 -5.52
N GLU A 174 13.21 -17.83 -6.20
CA GLU A 174 14.42 -17.07 -6.48
C GLU A 174 14.20 -15.83 -7.35
N ILE A 175 13.35 -15.92 -8.38
CA ILE A 175 13.14 -14.82 -9.33
C ILE A 175 12.05 -13.83 -8.91
N SER A 176 11.34 -14.09 -7.80
CA SER A 176 10.16 -13.33 -7.40
C SER A 176 10.31 -12.59 -6.06
N ILE A 177 11.27 -12.99 -5.22
CA ILE A 177 11.61 -12.29 -3.98
C ILE A 177 12.02 -10.84 -4.23
N GLY A 178 11.55 -9.92 -3.37
CA GLY A 178 11.73 -8.48 -3.56
C GLY A 178 10.77 -7.87 -4.60
N THR A 179 9.90 -8.66 -5.22
CA THR A 179 8.81 -8.18 -6.10
C THR A 179 7.46 -8.65 -5.57
N ASP A 180 7.26 -9.96 -5.43
CA ASP A 180 5.97 -10.54 -5.03
C ASP A 180 5.82 -10.79 -3.54
N TYR A 181 6.96 -10.95 -2.85
CA TYR A 181 7.04 -11.12 -1.39
C TYR A 181 8.40 -10.61 -0.90
N ALA A 182 8.49 -10.33 0.40
CA ALA A 182 9.63 -9.65 1.01
C ALA A 182 10.08 -8.42 0.21
N VAL A 183 9.09 -7.61 -0.23
CA VAL A 183 9.27 -6.47 -1.14
C VAL A 183 10.39 -5.51 -0.69
N SER A 184 10.48 -5.24 0.61
CA SER A 184 11.50 -4.37 1.24
C SER A 184 12.94 -4.84 1.04
N PHE A 185 13.16 -6.08 0.60
CA PHE A 185 14.50 -6.61 0.39
C PHE A 185 15.22 -5.87 -0.74
N GLY A 186 14.49 -5.58 -1.82
CA GLY A 186 15.05 -4.96 -3.03
C GLY A 186 14.43 -3.62 -3.39
N ARG A 187 13.36 -3.20 -2.69
CA ARG A 187 12.58 -2.02 -3.05
C ARG A 187 12.28 -1.15 -1.84
N ALA A 188 12.23 0.15 -2.08
CA ALA A 188 11.61 1.11 -1.18
C ALA A 188 10.16 1.37 -1.64
N ARG A 189 9.30 1.89 -0.77
CA ARG A 189 7.87 2.08 -1.09
C ARG A 189 7.29 3.38 -0.55
N TYR A 190 6.31 3.89 -1.28
CA TYR A 190 5.30 4.82 -0.80
C TYR A 190 3.95 4.12 -0.84
N CYS A 191 3.20 4.14 0.25
CA CYS A 191 1.91 3.50 0.32
C CYS A 191 0.83 4.47 0.76
N ALA A 192 -0.35 4.36 0.15
CA ALA A 192 -1.55 5.04 0.60
C ALA A 192 -2.56 4.02 1.11
N ARG A 193 -2.92 4.14 2.39
CA ARG A 193 -3.96 3.36 3.04
C ARG A 193 -5.31 4.06 2.84
N LEU A 194 -6.32 3.26 2.56
CA LEU A 194 -7.70 3.67 2.33
C LEU A 194 -8.61 2.79 3.20
N PRO A 195 -9.22 3.33 4.26
CA PRO A 195 -10.32 2.67 4.95
C PRO A 195 -11.46 2.39 3.97
N ILE A 196 -12.02 1.19 4.04
CA ILE A 196 -13.16 0.78 3.22
C ILE A 196 -14.18 0.02 4.07
N THR A 197 -15.42 -0.02 3.62
CA THR A 197 -16.47 -0.82 4.27
C THR A 197 -16.31 -2.31 3.98
N HIS A 198 -17.06 -3.15 4.70
CA HIS A 198 -17.07 -4.59 4.47
C HIS A 198 -17.55 -4.94 3.07
N GLU A 199 -18.62 -4.30 2.61
CA GLU A 199 -19.17 -4.50 1.26
C GLU A 199 -18.16 -4.09 0.17
N GLN A 200 -17.47 -2.96 0.37
CA GLN A 200 -16.40 -2.53 -0.54
C GLN A 200 -15.25 -3.55 -0.60
N LEU A 201 -14.91 -4.18 0.54
CA LEU A 201 -13.89 -5.20 0.59
C LEU A 201 -14.35 -6.49 -0.11
N GLU A 202 -15.62 -6.88 0.04
CA GLU A 202 -16.20 -8.01 -0.69
C GLU A 202 -16.15 -7.78 -2.21
N GLN A 203 -16.48 -6.57 -2.68
CA GLN A 203 -16.38 -6.20 -4.09
C GLN A 203 -14.93 -6.25 -4.60
N THR A 204 -13.98 -5.75 -3.80
CA THR A 204 -12.54 -5.83 -4.08
C THR A 204 -12.07 -7.28 -4.21
N VAL A 205 -12.45 -8.14 -3.25
CA VAL A 205 -12.14 -9.58 -3.25
C VAL A 205 -12.77 -10.30 -4.44
N ALA A 206 -14.03 -10.00 -4.76
CA ALA A 206 -14.74 -10.59 -5.90
C ALA A 206 -14.05 -10.24 -7.22
N PHE A 207 -13.65 -8.98 -7.41
CA PHE A 207 -12.89 -8.55 -8.58
C PHE A 207 -11.56 -9.31 -8.71
N LEU A 208 -10.76 -9.35 -7.64
CA LEU A 208 -9.48 -10.06 -7.64
C LEU A 208 -9.66 -11.54 -7.97
N ASN A 209 -10.59 -12.23 -7.31
CA ASN A 209 -10.90 -13.62 -7.60
C ASN A 209 -11.35 -13.83 -9.05
N GLY A 210 -12.21 -12.95 -9.58
CA GLY A 210 -12.66 -13.00 -10.98
C GLY A 210 -11.51 -12.86 -11.98
N ARG A 211 -10.52 -12.00 -11.68
CA ARG A 211 -9.30 -11.87 -12.50
C ARG A 211 -8.51 -13.17 -12.54
N ASN A 212 -8.30 -13.83 -11.40
CA ASN A 212 -7.57 -15.10 -11.34
C ASN A 212 -8.35 -16.27 -11.96
N ALA A 213 -9.66 -16.37 -11.71
CA ALA A 213 -10.53 -17.41 -12.26
C ALA A 213 -10.48 -17.49 -13.79
N SER A 214 -10.25 -16.35 -14.46
CA SER A 214 -10.11 -16.27 -15.93
C SER A 214 -8.90 -17.05 -16.48
N TYR A 215 -7.91 -17.35 -15.64
CA TYR A 215 -6.65 -18.01 -16.02
C TYR A 215 -6.46 -19.40 -15.36
N GLN A 216 -7.16 -19.68 -14.26
CA GLN A 216 -6.99 -20.92 -13.48
C GLN A 216 -7.28 -22.20 -14.31
N HIS A 217 -8.41 -22.20 -15.03
CA HIS A 217 -8.89 -23.36 -15.81
C HIS A 217 -9.11 -23.01 -17.29
N GLY A 218 -8.75 -21.79 -17.70
CA GLY A 218 -9.13 -21.24 -18.99
C GLY A 218 -8.16 -21.60 -20.13
N PRO A 219 -8.59 -21.45 -21.40
CA PRO A 219 -7.71 -21.52 -22.57
C PRO A 219 -6.79 -20.29 -22.69
N ARG A 220 -6.90 -19.34 -21.76
CA ARG A 220 -6.20 -18.05 -21.79
C ARG A 220 -4.96 -18.12 -20.92
N THR A 221 -3.83 -17.76 -21.50
CA THR A 221 -2.60 -17.47 -20.76
C THR A 221 -2.64 -16.02 -20.31
N PHE A 222 -2.26 -15.77 -19.06
CA PHE A 222 -2.12 -14.41 -18.56
C PHE A 222 -0.97 -13.71 -19.26
N GLU A 223 -1.27 -12.66 -20.02
CA GLU A 223 -0.31 -11.80 -20.69
C GLU A 223 -0.38 -10.40 -20.11
N THR A 224 0.69 -9.96 -19.45
CA THR A 224 0.81 -8.57 -19.03
C THR A 224 1.44 -7.73 -20.13
N ASN A 225 0.95 -6.50 -20.26
CA ASN A 225 1.57 -5.48 -21.08
C ASN A 225 1.68 -4.21 -20.23
N VAL A 226 2.90 -3.65 -20.15
CA VAL A 226 3.21 -2.46 -19.35
C VAL A 226 2.26 -1.29 -19.64
N LEU A 227 1.70 -1.19 -20.84
CA LEU A 227 0.78 -0.12 -21.21
C LEU A 227 -0.71 -0.50 -21.11
N GLN A 228 -1.06 -1.79 -21.15
CA GLN A 228 -2.44 -2.22 -21.39
C GLN A 228 -3.05 -3.15 -20.34
N ASP A 229 -2.25 -3.88 -19.57
CA ASP A 229 -2.70 -4.75 -18.47
C ASP A 229 -1.48 -5.00 -17.58
N ASN A 230 -1.23 -4.04 -16.68
CA ASN A 230 -0.05 -4.01 -15.80
C ASN A 230 -0.47 -4.03 -14.32
N CYS A 231 0.51 -4.08 -13.42
CA CYS A 231 0.26 -4.08 -11.96
C CYS A 231 -0.64 -2.93 -11.48
N ASN A 232 -0.54 -1.74 -12.08
CA ASN A 232 -1.39 -0.61 -11.72
C ASN A 232 -2.83 -0.78 -12.22
N HIS A 233 -3.07 -1.42 -13.38
CA HIS A 233 -4.43 -1.72 -13.82
C HIS A 233 -5.12 -2.65 -12.83
N LEU A 234 -4.39 -3.66 -12.33
CA LEU A 234 -4.91 -4.57 -11.31
C LEU A 234 -5.27 -3.81 -10.03
N THR A 235 -4.33 -3.04 -9.46
CA THR A 235 -4.56 -2.33 -8.20
C THR A 235 -5.60 -1.23 -8.33
N HIS A 236 -5.62 -0.51 -9.46
CA HIS A 236 -6.61 0.52 -9.74
C HIS A 236 -8.00 -0.07 -9.85
N ASN A 237 -8.18 -1.09 -10.70
CA ASN A 237 -9.50 -1.66 -10.95
C ASN A 237 -10.03 -2.45 -9.75
N ALA A 238 -9.16 -2.94 -8.87
CA ALA A 238 -9.58 -3.47 -7.57
C ALA A 238 -10.24 -2.39 -6.69
N LEU A 239 -9.72 -1.16 -6.70
CA LEU A 239 -10.36 -0.02 -6.01
C LEU A 239 -11.54 0.58 -6.80
N ALA A 240 -11.53 0.51 -8.13
CA ALA A 240 -12.68 0.89 -8.93
C ALA A 240 -13.89 -0.04 -8.67
N ALA A 241 -13.64 -1.34 -8.50
CA ALA A 241 -14.66 -2.32 -8.15
C ALA A 241 -15.33 -2.03 -6.79
N SER A 242 -14.64 -1.36 -5.85
CA SER A 242 -15.23 -0.90 -4.58
C SER A 242 -15.93 0.47 -4.67
N GLY A 243 -16.07 1.02 -5.88
CA GLY A 243 -16.73 2.29 -6.15
C GLY A 243 -15.86 3.53 -5.86
N PHE A 244 -14.56 3.37 -5.59
CA PHE A 244 -13.68 4.49 -5.31
C PHE A 244 -13.29 5.28 -6.57
N TRP A 245 -13.08 4.55 -7.68
CA TRP A 245 -12.71 5.08 -8.99
C TRP A 245 -13.59 4.52 -10.11
N HIS A 246 -13.44 5.08 -11.30
CA HIS A 246 -13.91 4.45 -12.53
C HIS A 246 -12.88 3.43 -13.00
N ASP A 247 -13.35 2.36 -13.64
CA ASP A 247 -12.45 1.36 -14.20
C ASP A 247 -11.50 1.98 -15.25
N LEU A 248 -10.22 1.63 -15.15
CA LEU A 248 -9.24 1.86 -16.21
C LEU A 248 -9.37 0.75 -17.26
N PRO A 249 -9.65 1.09 -18.53
CA PRO A 249 -9.83 0.08 -19.55
C PRO A 249 -8.50 -0.62 -19.85
N VAL A 250 -8.53 -1.94 -19.92
CA VAL A 250 -7.40 -2.77 -20.35
C VAL A 250 -7.45 -3.04 -21.87
N HIS A 251 -6.31 -3.35 -22.48
CA HIS A 251 -6.19 -3.68 -23.92
C HIS A 251 -6.62 -2.57 -24.90
N GLN A 252 -6.48 -1.30 -24.50
CA GLN A 252 -6.73 -0.16 -25.38
C GLN A 252 -5.73 -0.10 -26.54
N PHE A 253 -6.10 0.62 -27.61
CA PHE A 253 -5.17 0.90 -28.71
C PHE A 253 -3.88 1.59 -28.20
N ILE A 254 -2.72 1.14 -28.69
CA ILE A 254 -1.41 1.41 -28.08
C ILE A 254 -1.06 2.89 -27.94
N LEU A 255 -1.49 3.74 -28.89
CA LEU A 255 -1.23 5.19 -28.82
C LEU A 255 -2.04 5.87 -27.72
N HIS A 256 -3.26 5.40 -27.47
CA HIS A 256 -4.07 5.89 -26.35
C HIS A 256 -3.49 5.39 -25.03
N ALA A 257 -3.15 4.10 -24.97
CA ALA A 257 -2.53 3.48 -23.80
C ALA A 257 -1.22 4.20 -23.40
N ALA A 258 -0.37 4.58 -24.35
CA ALA A 258 0.87 5.30 -24.06
C ALA A 258 0.68 6.70 -23.43
N LEU A 259 -0.48 7.32 -23.62
CA LEU A 259 -0.82 8.62 -23.03
C LEU A 259 -1.52 8.49 -21.68
N THR A 260 -2.21 7.36 -21.44
CA THR A 260 -3.06 7.17 -20.27
C THR A 260 -2.65 6.01 -19.37
N PHE A 261 -1.49 5.37 -19.62
CA PHE A 261 -1.11 4.19 -18.84
C PHE A 261 -0.85 4.58 -17.39
N PRO A 262 -1.40 3.83 -16.42
CA PRO A 262 -1.20 4.11 -15.01
C PRO A 262 0.22 3.75 -14.58
N VAL A 263 0.81 4.61 -13.76
CA VAL A 263 2.18 4.51 -13.21
C VAL A 263 2.11 4.46 -11.69
N PRO A 264 2.93 3.62 -11.01
CA PRO A 264 2.71 3.33 -9.59
C PRO A 264 2.67 4.56 -8.70
N LYS A 265 3.64 5.46 -8.86
CA LYS A 265 3.71 6.68 -8.05
C LYS A 265 2.56 7.64 -8.33
N ASN A 266 2.09 7.70 -9.58
CA ASN A 266 0.92 8.50 -9.95
C ASN A 266 -0.35 7.96 -9.27
N GLU A 267 -0.52 6.63 -9.17
CA GLU A 267 -1.70 6.02 -8.55
C GLU A 267 -1.81 6.32 -7.05
N VAL A 268 -0.67 6.38 -6.34
CA VAL A 268 -0.63 6.86 -4.94
C VAL A 268 -1.16 8.29 -4.86
N VAL A 269 -0.71 9.19 -5.75
CA VAL A 269 -1.20 10.58 -5.78
C VAL A 269 -2.67 10.66 -6.19
N ASN A 270 -3.10 9.89 -7.19
CA ASN A 270 -4.50 9.83 -7.63
C ASN A 270 -5.42 9.46 -6.46
N LEU A 271 -4.97 8.57 -5.55
CA LEU A 271 -5.76 8.15 -4.38
C LEU A 271 -5.91 9.31 -3.41
N LEU A 272 -4.80 9.98 -3.10
CA LEU A 272 -4.77 11.16 -2.23
C LEU A 272 -5.52 12.36 -2.82
N ASP A 273 -5.56 12.50 -4.15
CA ASP A 273 -6.33 13.54 -4.85
C ASP A 273 -7.83 13.24 -4.80
N GLN A 274 -8.24 12.00 -5.07
CA GLN A 274 -9.64 11.60 -5.03
C GLN A 274 -10.26 11.84 -3.66
N ALA A 275 -9.51 11.54 -2.59
CA ALA A 275 -9.89 11.83 -1.21
C ALA A 275 -10.24 13.31 -0.97
N LYS A 276 -9.57 14.22 -1.68
CA LYS A 276 -9.69 15.67 -1.52
C LYS A 276 -10.76 16.30 -2.42
N ARG A 277 -11.09 15.67 -3.56
CA ARG A 277 -12.02 16.24 -4.55
C ARG A 277 -13.43 16.39 -4.01
N HIS A 278 -13.82 15.56 -3.06
CA HIS A 278 -15.16 15.57 -2.48
C HIS A 278 -15.20 16.55 -1.31
N LYS A 279 -15.79 17.72 -1.56
CA LYS A 279 -16.12 18.70 -0.53
C LYS A 279 -17.30 18.20 0.28
N ILE A 280 -17.02 17.42 1.31
CA ILE A 280 -18.05 16.84 2.18
C ILE A 280 -18.90 17.90 2.91
N ASP A 281 -18.46 19.16 2.91
CA ASP A 281 -19.18 20.33 3.43
C ASP A 281 -20.19 20.94 2.44
N ASP A 282 -20.16 20.58 1.15
CA ASP A 282 -21.13 21.02 0.15
C ASP A 282 -22.25 19.99 -0.07
N LEU A 283 -23.25 20.02 0.83
CA LEU A 283 -24.38 19.09 0.81
C LEU A 283 -25.14 19.05 -0.53
N ARG A 284 -25.23 20.19 -1.26
CA ARG A 284 -25.91 20.24 -2.55
C ARG A 284 -25.10 19.56 -3.65
N ALA A 285 -23.79 19.80 -3.69
CA ALA A 285 -22.92 19.14 -4.63
C ALA A 285 -22.95 17.62 -4.44
N LEU A 286 -22.86 17.16 -3.18
CA LEU A 286 -22.93 15.73 -2.85
C LEU A 286 -24.27 15.10 -3.27
N TYR A 287 -25.39 15.79 -3.02
CA TYR A 287 -26.71 15.29 -3.45
C TYR A 287 -26.82 15.23 -4.97
N ARG A 288 -26.27 16.21 -5.71
CA ARG A 288 -26.38 16.27 -7.17
C ARG A 288 -25.49 15.27 -7.87
N ASP A 289 -24.37 14.87 -7.26
CA ASP A 289 -23.57 13.76 -7.76
C ASP A 289 -24.30 12.43 -7.57
N LYS A 290 -24.59 11.75 -8.69
CA LYS A 290 -25.39 10.53 -8.69
C LYS A 290 -24.69 9.39 -7.94
N LEU A 291 -23.38 9.25 -8.08
CA LEU A 291 -22.62 8.15 -7.49
C LEU A 291 -22.48 8.35 -5.99
N THR A 292 -22.12 9.56 -5.56
CA THR A 292 -22.08 9.95 -4.14
C THR A 292 -23.44 9.78 -3.47
N ARG A 293 -24.52 10.24 -4.12
CA ARG A 293 -25.89 10.06 -3.59
C ARG A 293 -26.26 8.59 -3.44
N GLN A 294 -25.98 7.76 -4.46
CA GLN A 294 -26.28 6.34 -4.41
C GLN A 294 -25.47 5.63 -3.32
N SER A 295 -24.17 5.92 -3.26
CA SER A 295 -23.26 5.38 -2.25
C SER A 295 -23.77 5.64 -0.83
N LEU A 296 -24.05 6.91 -0.48
CA LEU A 296 -24.51 7.23 0.87
C LEU A 296 -25.84 6.55 1.21
N LEU A 297 -26.78 6.52 0.27
CA LEU A 297 -28.11 5.95 0.50
C LEU A 297 -28.12 4.43 0.58
N GLN A 298 -27.19 3.75 -0.11
CA GLN A 298 -27.15 2.29 -0.18
C GLN A 298 -26.20 1.69 0.86
N THR A 299 -25.01 2.26 0.99
CA THR A 299 -23.90 1.68 1.77
C THR A 299 -23.51 2.54 2.97
N GLY A 300 -24.13 3.71 3.13
CA GLY A 300 -23.82 4.63 4.23
C GLY A 300 -22.43 5.26 4.12
N TRP A 301 -21.82 5.26 2.94
CA TRP A 301 -20.45 5.73 2.71
C TRP A 301 -20.39 7.00 1.87
N LEU A 302 -19.45 7.89 2.21
CA LEU A 302 -19.07 9.04 1.38
C LEU A 302 -17.56 9.08 1.14
N PRO A 303 -17.13 9.52 -0.04
CA PRO A 303 -15.71 9.78 -0.28
C PRO A 303 -15.20 10.93 0.60
N GLY A 304 -13.93 10.84 1.00
CA GLY A 304 -13.29 11.86 1.82
C GLY A 304 -13.44 11.65 3.33
N GLU A 305 -13.74 10.44 3.79
CA GLU A 305 -13.69 10.04 5.21
C GLU A 305 -12.27 10.12 5.81
N PRO A 306 -12.13 10.24 7.15
CA PRO A 306 -10.84 10.19 7.84
C PRO A 306 -10.10 8.88 7.60
N GLY A 307 -8.80 8.87 7.88
CA GLY A 307 -7.97 7.66 7.88
C GLY A 307 -7.28 7.35 6.56
N ILE A 308 -7.36 8.20 5.54
CA ILE A 308 -6.47 8.06 4.38
C ILE A 308 -5.06 8.49 4.78
N MET A 309 -4.13 7.54 4.81
CA MET A 309 -2.77 7.73 5.31
C MET A 309 -1.72 7.40 4.24
N LEU A 310 -0.78 8.30 4.01
CA LEU A 310 0.44 8.13 3.25
C LEU A 310 1.56 7.72 4.22
N ASP A 311 2.20 6.59 3.95
CA ASP A 311 3.44 6.18 4.61
C ASP A 311 4.56 5.90 3.59
N SER A 312 5.79 5.82 4.09
CA SER A 312 6.94 5.42 3.29
C SER A 312 7.86 4.50 4.05
N HIS A 313 8.46 3.55 3.33
CA HIS A 313 9.45 2.65 3.89
C HIS A 313 10.67 2.61 2.97
N PRO A 314 11.88 2.91 3.47
CA PRO A 314 13.10 2.71 2.70
C PRO A 314 13.36 1.22 2.49
N VAL A 315 14.18 0.91 1.48
CA VAL A 315 14.73 -0.44 1.31
C VAL A 315 15.54 -0.84 2.55
N LYS A 316 15.53 -2.11 2.93
CA LYS A 316 16.28 -2.62 4.08
C LYS A 316 17.77 -2.32 3.94
N THR A 317 18.39 -1.80 5.00
CA THR A 317 19.83 -1.48 5.09
C THR A 317 20.38 -1.87 6.47
N PRO A 318 21.60 -2.42 6.58
CA PRO A 318 22.50 -2.82 5.49
C PRO A 318 21.93 -3.92 4.59
N ASN A 319 22.38 -3.97 3.33
CA ASN A 319 21.84 -4.88 2.33
C ASN A 319 22.96 -5.56 1.55
N GLU A 320 23.12 -6.87 1.71
CA GLU A 320 24.13 -7.66 1.00
C GLU A 320 23.68 -8.06 -0.40
N VAL A 321 22.37 -8.13 -0.67
CA VAL A 321 21.81 -8.79 -1.86
C VAL A 321 21.42 -7.79 -2.94
N TYR A 322 20.88 -6.63 -2.58
CA TYR A 322 20.36 -5.61 -3.50
C TYR A 322 21.13 -4.30 -3.39
N ASN A 323 21.16 -3.57 -4.50
CA ASN A 323 21.56 -2.17 -4.50
C ASN A 323 20.46 -1.32 -3.87
N THR A 324 20.85 -0.32 -3.06
CA THR A 324 19.91 0.50 -2.27
C THR A 324 19.78 1.93 -2.78
N LYS A 325 20.52 2.29 -3.83
CA LYS A 325 20.31 3.53 -4.59
C LYS A 325 19.19 3.29 -5.60
N LEU A 326 17.97 3.62 -5.18
CA LEU A 326 16.75 3.29 -5.90
C LEU A 326 16.09 4.55 -6.49
N SER A 327 15.36 4.35 -7.58
CA SER A 327 14.59 5.39 -8.27
C SER A 327 13.12 4.97 -8.35
N LEU A 328 12.24 5.98 -8.31
CA LEU A 328 10.82 5.83 -8.56
C LEU A 328 10.31 7.14 -9.16
N ILE A 329 10.01 7.12 -10.45
CA ILE A 329 9.63 8.32 -11.21
C ILE A 329 8.11 8.54 -11.19
N PHE A 330 7.72 9.80 -11.33
CA PHE A 330 6.39 10.14 -11.83
C PHE A 330 6.38 10.04 -13.35
N TYR A 331 5.22 9.75 -13.90
CA TYR A 331 4.96 10.00 -15.32
C TYR A 331 4.04 11.20 -15.43
N ASP A 332 4.64 12.38 -15.53
CA ASP A 332 3.92 13.64 -15.58
C ASP A 332 3.53 14.00 -17.03
N ASP A 333 2.38 14.65 -17.18
CA ASP A 333 2.07 15.39 -18.41
C ASP A 333 3.17 16.46 -18.63
N PRO A 334 3.82 16.50 -19.80
CA PRO A 334 4.96 17.38 -20.05
C PRO A 334 4.63 18.89 -20.03
N LEU A 335 3.35 19.27 -20.03
CA LEU A 335 2.90 20.66 -19.99
C LEU A 335 2.41 21.09 -18.60
N LEU A 336 1.83 20.19 -17.80
CA LEU A 336 1.15 20.55 -16.54
C LEU A 336 1.83 20.03 -15.25
N GLY A 337 2.63 18.95 -15.32
CA GLY A 337 3.49 18.47 -14.22
C GLY A 337 2.87 18.52 -12.81
N HIS A 338 1.68 17.93 -12.64
CA HIS A 338 0.90 18.06 -11.41
C HIS A 338 1.30 17.05 -10.32
N TYR A 339 1.78 15.87 -10.69
CA TYR A 339 1.97 14.77 -9.74
C TYR A 339 3.07 15.06 -8.73
N HIS A 340 4.21 15.56 -9.20
CA HIS A 340 5.31 15.91 -8.29
C HIS A 340 4.89 16.98 -7.26
N LYS A 341 4.27 18.07 -7.72
CA LYS A 341 3.82 19.16 -6.83
C LYS A 341 2.72 18.71 -5.87
N ALA A 342 1.78 17.89 -6.34
CA ALA A 342 0.73 17.32 -5.49
C ALA A 342 1.34 16.41 -4.42
N PHE A 343 2.28 15.56 -4.78
CA PHE A 343 2.94 14.67 -3.84
C PHE A 343 3.74 15.41 -2.77
N GLU A 344 4.54 16.43 -3.15
CA GLU A 344 5.25 17.27 -2.18
C GLU A 344 4.28 17.98 -1.21
N LYS A 345 3.10 18.39 -1.70
CA LYS A 345 2.05 18.94 -0.84
C LYS A 345 1.53 17.91 0.17
N TYR A 346 1.35 16.66 -0.23
CA TYR A 346 0.93 15.58 0.66
C TYR A 346 2.00 15.22 1.69
N LEU A 347 3.28 15.24 1.30
CA LEU A 347 4.40 15.06 2.24
C LEU A 347 4.55 16.21 3.23
N ALA A 348 4.06 17.41 2.90
CA ALA A 348 4.14 18.59 3.75
C ALA A 348 2.91 18.79 4.66
N ASP A 349 1.80 18.09 4.42
CA ASP A 349 0.58 18.18 5.22
C ASP A 349 0.51 16.98 6.21
N PRO A 350 0.76 17.21 7.52
CA PRO A 350 0.78 16.14 8.51
C PRO A 350 -0.50 15.33 8.59
N SER A 351 -1.65 15.90 8.18
CA SER A 351 -2.91 15.15 8.17
C SER A 351 -2.91 13.94 7.23
N TYR A 352 -1.93 13.81 6.34
CA TYR A 352 -1.78 12.61 5.52
C TYR A 352 -0.85 11.56 6.13
N HIS A 353 -0.06 11.84 7.16
CA HIS A 353 0.92 10.87 7.68
C HIS A 353 1.03 10.82 9.21
N ASP A 354 0.21 11.60 9.91
CA ASP A 354 -0.01 11.55 11.35
C ASP A 354 -1.51 11.36 11.60
N LEU A 355 -1.88 10.21 12.20
CA LEU A 355 -3.27 9.85 12.44
C LEU A 355 -3.98 10.86 13.36
N LYS A 356 -3.29 11.41 14.36
CA LYS A 356 -3.86 12.43 15.25
C LYS A 356 -4.13 13.72 14.49
N ALA A 357 -3.20 14.17 13.66
CA ALA A 357 -3.38 15.35 12.81
C ALA A 357 -4.53 15.15 11.82
N ASN A 358 -4.65 13.95 11.23
CA ASN A 358 -5.78 13.57 10.37
C ASN A 358 -7.11 13.73 11.11
N LEU A 359 -7.26 13.06 12.25
CA LEU A 359 -8.51 13.08 13.03
C LEU A 359 -8.86 14.48 13.55
N LEU A 360 -7.88 15.29 13.96
CA LEU A 360 -8.10 16.68 14.38
C LEU A 360 -8.61 17.57 13.23
N LYS A 361 -8.08 17.38 12.02
CA LYS A 361 -8.55 18.08 10.81
C LYS A 361 -10.03 17.73 10.53
N TYR A 362 -10.39 16.46 10.61
CA TYR A 362 -11.77 16.02 10.42
C TYR A 362 -12.71 16.47 11.54
N LYS A 363 -12.26 16.48 12.81
CA LYS A 363 -13.02 17.05 13.93
C LYS A 363 -13.39 18.52 13.67
N ALA A 364 -12.42 19.32 13.20
CA ALA A 364 -12.65 20.71 12.87
C ALA A 364 -13.63 20.87 11.69
N LEU A 365 -13.47 20.05 10.65
CA LEU A 365 -14.35 20.05 9.48
C LEU A 365 -15.79 19.67 9.83
N TYR A 366 -16.00 18.59 10.59
CA TYR A 366 -17.34 18.17 11.00
C TYR A 366 -18.03 19.19 11.90
N LYS A 367 -17.28 19.84 12.79
CA LYS A 367 -17.81 20.96 13.59
C LYS A 367 -18.25 22.13 12.72
N LEU A 368 -17.50 22.45 11.67
CA LEU A 368 -17.87 23.49 10.70
C LEU A 368 -19.19 23.14 9.99
N ILE A 369 -19.33 21.89 9.54
CA ILE A 369 -20.54 21.40 8.86
C ILE A 369 -21.77 21.52 9.77
N ASP A 370 -21.65 21.07 11.03
CA ASP A 370 -22.74 21.20 12.01
C ASP A 370 -23.15 22.65 12.26
N ASN A 371 -22.18 23.56 12.38
CA ASN A 371 -22.46 24.99 12.56
C ASN A 371 -23.15 25.62 11.34
N GLN A 372 -22.93 25.06 10.14
CA GLN A 372 -23.53 25.55 8.90
C GLN A 372 -24.86 24.87 8.56
N ARG A 373 -25.24 23.83 9.30
CA ARG A 373 -26.46 23.04 9.09
C ARG A 373 -27.69 23.93 8.99
N LYS A 374 -28.43 23.78 7.89
CA LYS A 374 -29.74 24.42 7.69
C LYS A 374 -30.85 23.42 8.02
N PRO A 375 -31.90 23.81 8.77
CA PRO A 375 -33.01 22.92 9.08
C PRO A 375 -33.70 22.45 7.81
N LEU A 376 -34.33 21.27 7.83
CA LEU A 376 -34.99 20.69 6.64
C LEU A 376 -36.05 21.63 6.02
N SER A 377 -36.73 22.43 6.86
CA SER A 377 -37.68 23.45 6.42
C SER A 377 -37.06 24.51 5.51
N TRP A 378 -35.78 24.84 5.68
CA TRP A 378 -35.05 25.75 4.81
C TRP A 378 -34.87 25.16 3.40
N TRP A 379 -34.76 23.85 3.27
CA TRP A 379 -34.59 23.15 1.99
C TRP A 379 -35.89 22.96 1.20
N LYS A 380 -37.05 23.10 1.85
CA LYS A 380 -38.36 22.98 1.21
C LYS A 380 -38.50 24.00 0.08
N GLY A 381 -38.79 23.49 -1.13
CA GLY A 381 -38.92 24.30 -2.35
C GLY A 381 -37.58 24.74 -2.98
N ARG A 382 -36.43 24.36 -2.40
CA ARG A 382 -35.09 24.61 -2.95
C ARG A 382 -34.45 23.37 -3.56
N GLU A 383 -34.82 22.20 -3.07
CA GLU A 383 -34.38 20.90 -3.58
C GLU A 383 -35.60 19.98 -3.80
N PRO A 384 -35.46 18.92 -4.62
CA PRO A 384 -36.55 17.97 -4.89
C PRO A 384 -37.00 17.20 -3.63
N ALA A 385 -38.18 16.56 -3.69
CA ALA A 385 -38.78 15.92 -2.52
C ALA A 385 -37.95 14.76 -1.94
N ASP A 386 -37.21 14.03 -2.78
CA ASP A 386 -36.34 12.92 -2.38
C ASP A 386 -35.04 13.40 -1.69
N PHE A 387 -34.71 14.70 -1.73
CA PHE A 387 -33.60 15.29 -0.99
C PHE A 387 -33.70 15.02 0.52
N VAL A 388 -34.91 14.90 1.06
CA VAL A 388 -35.14 14.62 2.50
C VAL A 388 -34.45 13.32 2.94
N LEU A 389 -34.51 12.27 2.10
CA LEU A 389 -33.87 10.98 2.40
C LEU A 389 -32.36 11.13 2.47
N PHE A 390 -31.77 11.81 1.48
CA PHE A 390 -30.34 12.09 1.43
C PHE A 390 -29.87 12.98 2.59
N TYR A 391 -30.61 14.04 2.91
CA TYR A 391 -30.32 14.92 4.04
C TYR A 391 -30.25 14.14 5.36
N ASN A 392 -31.22 13.28 5.61
CA ASN A 392 -31.24 12.46 6.84
C ASN A 392 -30.07 11.48 6.87
N ALA A 393 -29.80 10.77 5.77
CA ALA A 393 -28.67 9.86 5.66
C ALA A 393 -27.32 10.58 5.87
N TYR A 394 -27.17 11.78 5.31
CA TYR A 394 -25.96 12.59 5.44
C TYR A 394 -25.67 12.98 6.89
N TYR A 395 -26.67 13.46 7.63
CA TYR A 395 -26.45 13.82 9.03
C TYR A 395 -26.33 12.60 9.95
N MET A 396 -26.93 11.46 9.61
CA MET A 396 -26.64 10.19 10.30
C MET A 396 -25.19 9.76 10.08
N TRP A 397 -24.70 9.82 8.84
CA TRP A 397 -23.31 9.57 8.49
C TRP A 397 -22.37 10.53 9.22
N LEU A 398 -22.66 11.83 9.21
CA LEU A 398 -21.84 12.85 9.88
C LEU A 398 -21.68 12.54 11.37
N HIS A 399 -22.78 12.19 12.06
CA HIS A 399 -22.72 11.80 13.47
C HIS A 399 -21.89 10.53 13.71
N ALA A 400 -22.00 9.52 12.84
CA ALA A 400 -21.17 8.32 12.93
C ALA A 400 -19.68 8.65 12.75
N GLN A 401 -19.35 9.51 11.79
CA GLN A 401 -17.99 9.95 11.54
C GLN A 401 -17.42 10.81 12.68
N GLN A 402 -18.23 11.68 13.29
CA GLN A 402 -17.85 12.40 14.51
C GLN A 402 -17.53 11.43 15.65
N ALA A 403 -18.37 10.42 15.88
CA ALA A 403 -18.15 9.42 16.92
C ALA A 403 -16.86 8.61 16.66
N LEU A 404 -16.59 8.24 15.41
CA LEU A 404 -15.33 7.58 15.01
C LEU A 404 -14.12 8.46 15.31
N VAL A 405 -14.18 9.75 14.95
CA VAL A 405 -13.10 10.71 15.19
C VAL A 405 -12.85 10.91 16.69
N GLU A 406 -13.89 11.09 17.50
CA GLU A 406 -13.73 11.23 18.95
C GLU A 406 -13.16 9.96 19.58
N LYS A 407 -13.66 8.77 19.19
CA LYS A 407 -13.10 7.48 19.64
C LYS A 407 -11.60 7.41 19.34
N GLY A 408 -11.19 7.76 18.12
CA GLY A 408 -9.79 7.74 17.73
C GLY A 408 -8.94 8.72 18.53
N LEU A 409 -9.40 9.95 18.71
CA LEU A 409 -8.68 10.94 19.52
C LEU A 409 -8.57 10.54 21.00
N THR A 410 -9.57 9.85 21.55
CA THR A 410 -9.49 9.26 22.89
C THR A 410 -8.42 8.18 22.98
N LEU A 411 -8.41 7.22 22.04
CA LEU A 411 -7.41 6.13 22.01
C LEU A 411 -5.98 6.67 21.92
N LEU A 412 -5.75 7.66 21.05
CA LEU A 412 -4.44 8.33 20.91
C LEU A 412 -4.06 9.17 22.15
N GLY A 413 -5.03 9.57 22.97
CA GLY A 413 -4.82 10.32 24.21
C GLY A 413 -4.51 9.44 25.42
N SER A 414 -5.08 8.23 25.49
CA SER A 414 -4.79 7.26 26.55
C SER A 414 -3.37 6.72 26.47
N GLU A 415 -2.86 6.41 25.27
CA GLU A 415 -1.49 5.88 25.12
C GLU A 415 -0.40 6.88 25.54
N ALA A 416 -0.63 8.18 25.34
CA ALA A 416 0.28 9.22 25.82
C ALA A 416 0.33 9.28 27.36
N SER A 417 -0.75 8.88 28.03
CA SER A 417 -0.84 8.84 29.49
C SER A 417 -0.14 7.60 30.06
N ASP A 418 -0.27 6.45 29.40
CA ASP A 418 0.38 5.19 29.81
C ASP A 418 1.89 5.19 29.56
N ALA A 419 2.35 5.79 28.45
CA ALA A 419 3.79 5.97 28.19
C ALA A 419 4.45 6.90 29.22
N SER A 420 3.73 7.92 29.69
CA SER A 420 4.20 8.83 30.73
C SER A 420 4.19 8.19 32.12
N ALA A 421 3.26 7.25 32.39
CA ALA A 421 3.21 6.49 33.63
C ALA A 421 4.35 5.45 33.72
N LEU A 422 4.68 4.79 32.60
CA LEU A 422 5.82 3.87 32.52
C LEU A 422 7.18 4.57 32.68
N SER A 423 7.30 5.81 32.20
CA SER A 423 8.52 6.61 32.40
C SER A 423 8.67 7.16 33.83
N GLN A 424 7.58 7.31 34.59
CA GLN A 424 7.62 7.72 36.00
C GLN A 424 7.83 6.55 36.98
N ALA A 425 7.50 5.32 36.56
CA ALA A 425 7.77 4.12 37.35
C ALA A 425 9.27 3.73 37.40
N GLN A 426 10.11 4.28 36.50
CA GLN A 426 11.55 4.00 36.47
C GLN A 426 12.42 5.00 37.27
N THR A 427 11.81 6.02 37.91
CA THR A 427 12.52 6.96 38.79
C THR A 427 12.25 6.70 40.28
N GLY A 428 11.88 5.47 40.65
CA GLY A 428 11.78 5.03 42.03
C GLY A 428 13.17 4.84 42.65
N THR A 429 13.53 5.77 43.53
CA THR A 429 14.68 5.77 44.45
C THR A 429 14.94 4.38 45.05
N PRO A 430 16.19 3.88 45.12
CA PRO A 430 16.50 2.62 45.77
C PRO A 430 16.17 2.71 47.28
N PRO A 431 15.62 1.65 47.89
CA PRO A 431 15.43 1.63 49.33
C PRO A 431 16.78 1.55 50.05
N GLU A 432 16.93 2.44 51.02
CA GLU A 432 18.04 2.56 51.95
C GLU A 432 18.23 1.25 52.74
N GLU A 433 19.41 0.65 52.62
CA GLU A 433 19.77 -0.61 53.28
C GLU A 433 20.20 -0.33 54.74
N PRO A 434 19.63 -1.02 55.75
CA PRO A 434 19.94 -0.73 57.14
C PRO A 434 21.27 -1.36 57.57
N ALA A 435 22.13 -0.51 58.14
CA ALA A 435 23.38 -0.90 58.77
C ALA A 435 23.17 -1.90 59.93
N LEU A 436 23.88 -3.03 59.88
CA LEU A 436 24.08 -3.91 61.02
C LEU A 436 25.56 -4.32 61.14
N ALA A 437 26.07 -4.12 62.35
CA ALA A 437 27.44 -4.28 62.77
C ALA A 437 27.78 -5.71 63.22
N ARG A 438 29.11 -5.93 63.43
CA ARG A 438 29.84 -7.08 64.00
C ARG A 438 30.23 -8.15 62.96
N GLY A 439 31.46 -8.68 62.94
CA GLY A 439 32.62 -8.48 63.81
C GLY A 439 33.76 -9.40 63.37
N GLN A 440 34.99 -8.93 63.65
CA GLN A 440 36.24 -9.65 63.94
C GLN A 440 36.61 -11.00 63.28
N GLN A 441 37.88 -10.98 62.82
CA GLN A 441 38.92 -12.03 62.93
C GLN A 441 38.88 -13.24 61.96
N ASN A 442 39.80 -13.25 60.98
CA ASN A 442 41.11 -13.93 61.09
C ASN A 442 41.84 -13.97 59.73
N LEU A 443 43.08 -13.47 59.71
CA LEU A 443 44.20 -13.91 58.84
C LEU A 443 44.65 -15.32 59.32
N PRO A 444 45.40 -16.16 58.57
CA PRO A 444 46.56 -15.82 57.71
C PRO A 444 46.74 -16.79 56.49
N PRO A 445 47.96 -17.04 55.96
CA PRO A 445 48.76 -16.19 55.08
C PRO A 445 49.09 -16.85 53.72
N GLU A 446 49.74 -16.07 52.85
CA GLU A 446 50.50 -16.55 51.69
C GLU A 446 51.62 -17.53 52.07
N GLU A 447 51.84 -18.56 51.24
CA GLU A 447 53.15 -18.88 50.61
C GLU A 447 53.09 -20.25 49.90
N LYS A 448 53.03 -20.23 48.56
CA LYS A 448 54.02 -20.80 47.62
C LYS A 448 53.52 -20.82 46.18
#